data_AF-A0A1C7LNQ2-F1
#
_entry.id   AF-A0A1C7LNQ2-F1
#
_cell.length_a   1.000
_cell.length_b   1.000
_cell.length_c   1.000
_cell.angle_alpha   90.00
_cell.angle_beta   90.00
_cell.angle_gamma   90.00
#
_symmetry.space_group_name_H-M   'P 1'
#
loop_
_entity.id
_entity.type
_entity.pdbx_description
1 polymer ?
#
loop_
_entity_poly.entity_id
_entity_poly.type
_entity_poly.pdbx_seq_one_letter_code
_entity_poly.pdbx_strand_id
1 'polypeptide(L)'
;MMICNNLLIASVPTLFSHEFSLADRVALVSGGNRGIGLEMAMTLVEAGARAVYCIDLPKQPGEEWNKVKEYLERMEGKAGQGRLEYLSADVRDQGSMWKLGEAIGDREGRMDVCWPLRGF
;
A
#
# COMPACT_ATOMS: atom_id res chain seq x y z
N MET A 1 -1.71 -26.23 -14.30
CA MET A 1 -1.57 -27.64 -13.89
C MET A 1 -0.08 -27.92 -13.73
N MET A 2 0.45 -27.73 -12.52
CA MET A 2 1.86 -27.96 -12.21
C MET A 2 1.90 -28.66 -10.85
N ILE A 3 1.80 -29.98 -10.87
CA ILE A 3 2.03 -30.84 -9.71
C ILE A 3 2.84 -32.02 -10.22
N CYS A 4 3.84 -32.41 -9.45
CA CYS A 4 4.80 -33.50 -9.67
C CYS A 4 6.10 -33.10 -10.39
N ASN A 5 7.08 -32.63 -9.61
CA ASN A 5 8.32 -33.39 -9.45
C ASN A 5 9.12 -32.99 -8.20
N ASN A 6 9.63 -34.03 -7.54
CA ASN A 6 10.57 -34.12 -6.41
C ASN A 6 10.07 -34.09 -4.95
N LEU A 7 10.44 -35.19 -4.28
CA LEU A 7 10.25 -35.62 -2.90
C LEU A 7 10.93 -34.66 -1.88
N LEU A 8 10.29 -34.53 -0.69
CA LEU A 8 10.78 -33.92 0.57
C LEU A 8 10.66 -32.40 0.77
N ILE A 9 9.74 -31.71 0.11
CA ILE A 9 9.33 -30.35 0.55
C ILE A 9 8.00 -30.51 1.27
N ALA A 10 7.97 -30.23 2.58
CA ALA A 10 6.71 -30.13 3.32
C ALA A 10 5.80 -29.15 2.57
N SER A 11 4.56 -29.55 2.30
CA SER A 11 3.57 -28.71 1.63
C SER A 11 3.16 -27.56 2.55
N VAL A 12 4.01 -26.53 2.62
CA VAL A 12 3.76 -25.30 3.37
C VAL A 12 2.96 -24.34 2.50
N PRO A 13 2.00 -23.57 3.05
CA PRO A 13 1.33 -22.51 2.30
C PRO A 13 2.35 -21.48 1.79
N THR A 14 2.46 -21.34 0.46
CA THR A 14 3.37 -20.37 -0.17
C THR A 14 2.69 -19.07 -0.59
N LEU A 15 1.35 -19.03 -0.51
CA LEU A 15 0.54 -17.96 -1.11
C LEU A 15 1.03 -16.57 -0.73
N PHE A 16 1.28 -16.29 0.55
CA PHE A 16 1.71 -14.97 1.03
C PHE A 16 3.23 -14.78 1.04
N SER A 17 4.01 -15.85 0.86
CA SER A 17 5.47 -15.76 0.74
C SER A 17 5.93 -15.65 -0.72
N HIS A 18 5.11 -16.04 -1.70
CA HIS A 18 5.43 -16.00 -3.12
C HIS A 18 4.39 -15.25 -3.96
N GLU A 19 3.20 -15.83 -4.20
CA GLU A 19 2.25 -15.33 -5.19
C GLU A 19 1.60 -13.98 -4.82
N PHE A 20 1.24 -13.82 -3.55
CA PHE A 20 0.65 -12.61 -2.95
C PHE A 20 1.60 -11.91 -2.00
N SER A 21 2.90 -12.17 -2.11
CA SER A 21 3.89 -11.43 -1.34
C SER A 21 3.84 -9.95 -1.73
N LEU A 22 3.64 -9.09 -0.72
CA LEU A 22 3.71 -7.64 -0.88
C LEU A 22 5.11 -7.08 -0.63
N ALA A 23 6.11 -7.95 -0.43
CA ALA A 23 7.50 -7.53 -0.34
C ALA A 23 7.90 -6.71 -1.58
N ASP A 24 8.48 -5.54 -1.33
CA ASP A 24 8.91 -4.59 -2.37
C ASP A 24 7.78 -3.99 -3.25
N ARG A 25 6.50 -4.21 -2.89
CA ARG A 25 5.36 -3.68 -3.63
C ARG A 25 5.04 -2.24 -3.24
N VAL A 26 4.47 -1.51 -4.20
CA VAL A 26 4.02 -0.13 -4.03
C VAL A 26 2.52 -0.06 -4.23
N ALA A 27 1.83 0.59 -3.30
CA ALA A 27 0.39 0.76 -3.33
C ALA A 27 -0.03 2.23 -3.36
N LEU A 28 -1.15 2.50 -4.02
CA LEU A 28 -1.87 3.76 -3.96
C LEU A 28 -3.27 3.49 -3.44
N VAL A 29 -3.70 4.27 -2.44
CA VAL A 29 -5.01 4.15 -1.80
C VAL A 29 -5.68 5.51 -1.83
N SER A 30 -6.76 5.66 -2.61
CA SER A 30 -7.58 6.88 -2.53
C SER A 30 -8.52 6.83 -1.33
N GLY A 31 -8.88 7.99 -0.77
CA GLY A 31 -9.63 8.06 0.48
C GLY A 31 -8.82 7.55 1.69
N GLY A 32 -7.49 7.54 1.58
CA GLY A 32 -6.58 6.94 2.56
C GLY A 32 -6.37 7.76 3.82
N ASN A 33 -7.10 8.86 4.05
CA ASN A 33 -6.93 9.72 5.22
C ASN A 33 -7.60 9.15 6.49
N ARG A 34 -8.64 8.35 6.35
CA ARG A 34 -9.43 7.81 7.48
C ARG A 34 -10.27 6.60 7.08
N GLY A 35 -10.88 5.96 8.07
CA GLY A 35 -11.82 4.86 7.87
C GLY A 35 -11.22 3.71 7.04
N ILE A 36 -12.03 3.04 6.22
CA ILE A 36 -11.63 1.82 5.50
C ILE A 36 -10.42 2.05 4.58
N GLY A 37 -10.27 3.23 3.99
CA GLY A 37 -9.09 3.54 3.17
C GLY A 37 -7.80 3.58 4.00
N LEU A 38 -7.84 4.16 5.19
CA LEU A 38 -6.70 4.17 6.11
C LEU A 38 -6.38 2.76 6.63
N GLU A 39 -7.40 1.98 7.00
CA GLU A 39 -7.23 0.59 7.44
C GLU A 39 -6.61 -0.29 6.35
N MET A 40 -7.04 -0.12 5.10
CA MET A 40 -6.43 -0.80 3.96
C MET A 40 -4.97 -0.38 3.78
N ALA A 41 -4.68 0.91 3.86
CA ALA A 41 -3.32 1.41 3.71
C ALA A 41 -2.38 0.87 4.79
N MET A 42 -2.86 0.84 6.04
CA MET A 42 -2.17 0.23 7.18
C MET A 42 -1.91 -1.26 6.95
N THR A 43 -2.94 -2.02 6.56
CA THR A 43 -2.85 -3.46 6.27
C THR A 43 -1.81 -3.76 5.19
N LEU A 44 -1.76 -2.95 4.12
CA LEU A 44 -0.78 -3.12 3.04
C LEU A 44 0.66 -2.91 3.54
N VAL A 45 0.88 -1.91 4.39
CA VAL A 45 2.21 -1.68 5.02
C VAL A 45 2.59 -2.87 5.91
N GLU A 46 1.68 -3.33 6.78
CA GLU A 46 1.94 -4.47 7.68
C GLU A 46 2.23 -5.76 6.90
N ALA A 47 1.52 -5.98 5.81
CA ALA A 47 1.71 -7.12 4.91
C ALA A 47 3.02 -7.05 4.09
N GLY A 48 3.80 -5.98 4.21
CA GLY A 48 5.16 -5.87 3.66
C GLY A 48 5.32 -4.94 2.46
N ALA A 49 4.27 -4.20 2.07
CA ALA A 49 4.41 -3.19 1.03
C ALA A 49 5.49 -2.16 1.41
N ARG A 50 6.38 -1.87 0.47
CA ARG A 50 7.51 -0.94 0.67
C ARG A 50 7.03 0.50 0.83
N ALA A 51 6.01 0.90 0.08
CA ALA A 51 5.43 2.23 0.14
C ALA A 51 3.93 2.16 -0.14
N VAL A 52 3.16 2.88 0.68
CA VAL A 52 1.72 3.05 0.47
C VAL A 52 1.40 4.54 0.46
N TYR A 53 0.88 5.02 -0.67
CA TYR A 53 0.50 6.41 -0.90
C TYR A 53 -1.00 6.59 -0.64
N CYS A 54 -1.34 7.23 0.47
CA CYS A 54 -2.69 7.68 0.79
C CYS A 54 -3.00 8.99 0.06
N ILE A 55 -3.99 8.96 -0.81
CA ILE A 55 -4.47 10.12 -1.57
C ILE A 55 -5.83 10.56 -1.04
N ASP A 56 -5.98 11.83 -0.67
CA ASP A 56 -7.28 12.36 -0.23
C ASP A 56 -7.39 13.89 -0.44
N LEU A 57 -8.59 14.45 -0.29
CA LEU A 57 -8.89 15.86 -0.55
C LEU A 57 -8.27 16.84 0.45
N PRO A 58 -8.22 16.58 1.78
CA PRO A 58 -7.64 17.53 2.72
C PRO A 58 -6.17 17.85 2.39
N LYS A 59 -5.76 19.11 2.64
CA LYS A 59 -4.37 19.53 2.37
C LYS A 59 -3.34 18.86 3.27
N GLN A 60 -3.77 18.39 4.43
CA GLN A 60 -2.94 17.74 5.43
C GLN A 60 -3.67 16.52 5.98
N PRO A 61 -2.94 15.47 6.40
CA PRO A 61 -3.55 14.29 6.99
C PRO A 61 -4.26 14.62 8.31
N GLY A 62 -5.30 13.87 8.61
CA GLY A 62 -6.03 13.95 9.88
C GLY A 62 -5.26 13.33 11.04
N GLU A 63 -5.78 13.54 12.25
CA GLU A 63 -5.20 12.98 13.48
C GLU A 63 -5.14 11.44 13.45
N GLU A 64 -6.18 10.77 12.95
CA GLU A 64 -6.23 9.31 12.80
C GLU A 64 -5.09 8.79 11.92
N TRP A 65 -4.86 9.44 10.77
CA TRP A 65 -3.78 9.09 9.87
C TRP A 65 -2.41 9.22 10.55
N ASN A 66 -2.19 10.31 11.28
CA ASN A 66 -0.93 10.53 12.01
C ASN A 66 -0.70 9.45 13.08
N LYS A 67 -1.74 9.07 13.82
CA LYS A 67 -1.66 7.98 14.81
C LYS A 67 -1.29 6.65 14.15
N VAL A 68 -1.89 6.32 13.01
CA VAL A 68 -1.57 5.10 12.25
C VAL A 68 -0.13 5.15 11.74
N LYS A 69 0.33 6.29 11.21
CA LYS A 69 1.72 6.44 10.80
C LYS A 69 2.69 6.22 11.96
N GLU A 70 2.47 6.86 13.10
CA GLU A 70 3.31 6.68 14.29
C GLU A 70 3.31 5.22 14.79
N TYR A 71 2.16 4.57 14.74
CA TYR A 71 2.02 3.16 15.07
C TYR A 71 2.86 2.27 14.15
N LEU A 72 2.76 2.46 12.84
CA LEU A 72 3.52 1.71 11.82
C LEU A 72 5.03 1.98 11.87
N GLU A 73 5.45 3.17 12.30
CA GLU A 73 6.86 3.53 12.51
C GLU A 73 7.47 2.80 13.72
N ARG A 74 6.68 2.55 14.77
CA ARG A 74 7.10 1.84 15.98
C ARG A 74 6.96 0.32 15.89
N MET A 75 6.25 -0.18 14.89
CA MET A 75 6.00 -1.61 14.74
C MET A 75 7.28 -2.39 14.36
N GLU A 76 7.66 -3.32 15.22
CA GLU A 76 8.68 -4.33 14.95
C GLU A 76 8.08 -5.53 14.21
N GLY A 77 8.87 -6.25 13.42
CA GLY A 77 8.43 -7.49 12.77
C GLY A 77 7.51 -7.33 11.56
N LYS A 78 7.19 -6.10 11.12
CA LYS A 78 6.58 -5.89 9.80
C LYS A 78 7.49 -6.48 8.71
N ALA A 79 6.89 -7.11 7.70
CA ALA A 79 7.63 -7.84 6.65
C ALA A 79 8.54 -6.96 5.77
N GLY A 80 8.60 -5.64 6.03
CA GLY A 80 9.55 -4.72 5.41
C GLY A 80 9.63 -3.37 6.11
N GLN A 81 10.50 -2.47 5.64
CA GLN A 81 10.58 -1.06 6.09
C GLN A 81 9.48 -0.19 5.47
N GLY A 82 8.26 -0.74 5.37
CA GLY A 82 7.13 -0.10 4.72
C GLY A 82 6.84 1.27 5.32
N ARG A 83 6.58 2.24 4.45
CA ARG A 83 6.24 3.63 4.81
C ARG A 83 4.85 4.00 4.31
N LEU A 84 4.19 4.86 5.08
CA LEU A 84 2.92 5.46 4.75
C LEU A 84 3.13 6.92 4.36
N GLU A 85 2.70 7.31 3.17
CA GLU A 85 2.84 8.67 2.65
C GLU A 85 1.46 9.28 2.39
N TYR A 86 1.30 10.58 2.67
CA TYR A 86 0.06 11.30 2.42
C TYR A 86 0.27 12.32 1.31
N LEU A 87 -0.63 12.32 0.32
CA LEU A 87 -0.67 13.31 -0.73
C LEU A 87 -2.10 13.89 -0.83
N SER A 88 -2.19 15.21 -0.81
CA SER A 88 -3.45 15.90 -1.07
C SER A 88 -3.71 15.95 -2.57
N ALA A 89 -4.78 15.28 -3.04
CA ALA A 89 -5.21 15.37 -4.43
C ALA A 89 -6.71 15.09 -4.59
N ASP A 90 -7.30 15.67 -5.63
CA ASP A 90 -8.67 15.38 -6.04
C ASP A 90 -8.64 14.35 -7.17
N VAL A 91 -9.18 13.15 -6.90
CA VAL A 91 -9.27 12.07 -7.89
C VAL A 91 -10.16 12.42 -9.10
N ARG A 92 -10.96 13.48 -9.02
CA ARG A 92 -11.75 14.02 -10.14
C ARG A 92 -10.92 14.85 -11.10
N ASP A 93 -9.78 15.38 -10.66
CA ASP A 93 -8.82 16.08 -11.50
C ASP A 93 -7.89 15.05 -12.17
N GLN A 94 -8.29 14.62 -13.36
CA GLN A 94 -7.50 13.66 -14.13
C GLN A 94 -6.08 14.17 -14.40
N GLY A 95 -5.91 15.44 -14.76
CA GLY A 95 -4.59 16.00 -15.10
C GLY A 95 -3.63 15.97 -13.91
N SER A 96 -4.14 16.27 -12.71
CA SER A 96 -3.36 16.13 -11.47
C SER A 96 -3.03 14.66 -11.17
N MET A 97 -3.99 13.75 -11.31
CA MET A 97 -3.77 12.32 -11.06
C MET A 97 -2.76 11.68 -12.03
N TRP A 98 -2.72 12.12 -13.29
CA TRP A 98 -1.69 11.69 -14.25
C TRP A 98 -0.29 12.06 -13.78
N LYS A 99 -0.08 13.32 -13.39
CA LYS A 99 1.21 13.80 -12.88
C LYS A 99 1.62 13.11 -11.59
N LEU A 100 0.65 12.85 -10.71
CA LEU A 100 0.88 12.14 -9.45
C LEU A 100 1.30 10.68 -9.71
N GLY A 101 0.61 10.00 -10.62
CA GLY A 101 0.96 8.65 -11.05
C GLY A 101 2.35 8.57 -11.67
N GLU A 102 2.68 9.52 -12.56
CA GLU A 102 4.01 9.67 -13.15
C GLU A 102 5.08 9.88 -12.09
N ALA A 103 4.88 10.83 -11.16
CA ALA A 103 5.84 11.10 -10.09
C ALA A 103 6.08 9.89 -9.16
N ILE A 104 5.02 9.12 -8.83
CA ILE A 104 5.18 7.87 -8.06
C ILE A 104 5.91 6.82 -8.89
N GLY A 105 5.57 6.68 -10.17
CA GLY A 105 6.23 5.77 -11.09
C GLY A 105 7.72 6.05 -11.23
N ASP A 106 8.09 7.32 -11.41
CA ASP A 106 9.48 7.77 -11.51
C ASP A 106 10.26 7.55 -10.21
N ARG A 107 9.63 7.82 -9.06
CA ARG A 107 10.27 7.66 -7.76
C ARG A 107 10.46 6.20 -7.37
N GLU A 108 9.46 5.37 -7.63
CA GLU A 108 9.41 4.00 -7.11
C GLU A 108 9.80 2.94 -8.15
N GLY A 109 9.79 3.30 -9.43
CA GLY A 109 9.99 2.40 -10.57
C GLY A 109 8.81 1.45 -10.83
N ARG A 110 7.70 1.58 -10.07
CA ARG A 110 6.56 0.63 -10.08
C ARG A 110 5.32 1.19 -9.38
N MET A 111 4.16 0.61 -9.70
CA MET A 111 2.92 0.72 -8.94
C MET A 111 2.16 -0.60 -9.08
N ASP A 112 1.98 -1.34 -7.99
CA ASP A 112 1.46 -2.72 -8.01
C ASP A 112 0.00 -2.82 -7.59
N VAL A 113 -0.39 -2.00 -6.62
CA VAL A 113 -1.73 -2.04 -6.03
C VAL A 113 -2.37 -0.66 -6.17
N CYS A 114 -3.59 -0.62 -6.70
CA CYS A 114 -4.44 0.56 -6.70
C CYS A 114 -5.74 0.20 -6.00
N TRP A 115 -6.03 0.88 -4.90
CA TRP A 115 -7.27 0.72 -4.15
C TRP A 115 -8.13 1.98 -4.31
N PRO A 116 -9.05 1.99 -5.29
CA PRO A 116 -9.94 3.12 -5.50
C PRO A 116 -11.07 3.09 -4.47
N LEU A 117 -10.94 3.87 -3.41
CA LEU A 117 -12.06 4.24 -2.55
C LEU A 117 -12.42 5.69 -2.75
N ARG A 118 -13.71 5.89 -2.99
CA ARG A 118 -14.38 7.19 -2.92
C ARG A 118 -15.52 7.06 -1.93
N GLY A 119 -15.36 7.66 -0.76
CA GLY A 119 -16.51 7.97 0.10
C GLY A 119 -17.39 9.00 -0.62
N PHE A 120 -18.71 8.88 -0.44
CA PHE A 120 -19.72 9.73 -1.09
C PHE A 120 -19.47 11.22 -0.86
#